data_AF-A0A381ZEE6-F1
#
_entry.id   AF-A0A381ZEE6-F1
#
_cell.length_a   1.000
_cell.length_b   1.000
_cell.length_c   1.000
_cell.angle_alpha   90.00
_cell.angle_beta   90.00
_cell.angle_gamma   90.00
#
_symmetry.space_group_name_H-M   'P 1'
#
loop_
_entity.id
_entity.type
_entity.pdbx_description
1 polymer ?
#
loop_
_entity_poly.entity_id
_entity_poly.type
_entity_poly.pdbx_seq_one_letter_code
_entity_poly.pdbx_strand_id
1 'polypeptide(L)'
;MEIKHKPQFNIEKVTAHYTKKDGVPVHYVCTSDLDESDRPFDIYYRDTPHPEHNNFYFGLYTDDEDRMMICKADTIENYTFGLISDEDKWVYSRSHHDFVETDSGYIDGGRRFIKRGGELDNQKHIVAKVVDGVFVTGEETE
;
A
#
# COMPACT_ATOMS: atom_id res chain seq x y z
N MET A 1 2.58 -12.88 -5.02
CA MET A 1 1.23 -12.53 -4.53
C MET A 1 0.67 -11.47 -5.46
N GLU A 2 -0.52 -11.67 -6.03
CA GLU A 2 -1.17 -10.64 -6.86
C GLU A 2 -2.15 -9.84 -5.99
N ILE A 3 -1.94 -8.53 -5.90
CA ILE A 3 -2.74 -7.62 -5.07
C ILE A 3 -3.49 -6.65 -5.98
N LYS A 4 -4.80 -6.50 -5.74
CA LYS A 4 -5.67 -5.57 -6.47
C LYS A 4 -5.60 -4.19 -5.80
N HIS A 5 -4.59 -3.43 -6.18
CA HIS A 5 -4.39 -2.06 -5.70
C HIS A 5 -5.43 -1.08 -6.26
N LYS A 6 -5.66 0.02 -5.53
CA LYS A 6 -6.48 1.16 -5.96
C LYS A 6 -5.67 2.45 -5.85
N PRO A 7 -4.72 2.69 -6.78
CA PRO A 7 -3.87 3.88 -6.79
C PRO A 7 -4.68 5.15 -7.07
N GLN A 8 -4.17 6.28 -6.57
CA GLN A 8 -4.69 7.61 -6.86
C GLN A 8 -4.21 8.12 -8.22
N PHE A 9 -2.97 7.78 -8.59
CA PHE A 9 -2.32 8.21 -9.81
C PHE A 9 -2.11 7.05 -10.79
N ASN A 10 -1.82 7.39 -12.06
CA ASN A 10 -1.46 6.39 -13.05
C ASN A 10 -0.06 5.83 -12.73
N ILE A 11 -0.01 4.58 -12.25
CA ILE A 11 1.20 3.88 -11.83
C ILE A 11 2.29 3.92 -12.90
N GLU A 12 1.95 3.58 -14.15
CA GLU A 12 2.94 3.50 -15.24
C GLU A 12 3.60 4.85 -15.52
N LYS A 13 2.79 5.91 -15.60
CA LYS A 13 3.27 7.28 -15.87
C LYS A 13 4.16 7.79 -14.73
N VAL A 14 3.73 7.59 -13.49
CA VAL A 14 4.49 8.03 -12.31
C VAL A 14 5.80 7.27 -12.20
N THR A 15 5.74 5.95 -12.33
CA THR A 15 6.92 5.07 -12.25
C THR A 15 7.95 5.45 -13.30
N ALA A 16 7.54 5.65 -14.55
CA ALA A 16 8.43 6.07 -15.63
C ALA A 16 9.02 7.47 -15.39
N HIS A 17 8.21 8.41 -14.86
CA HIS A 17 8.68 9.75 -14.55
C HIS A 17 9.77 9.75 -13.48
N TYR A 18 9.52 9.14 -12.33
CA TYR A 18 10.48 9.14 -11.22
C TYR A 18 11.70 8.26 -11.49
N THR A 19 11.54 7.16 -12.24
CA THR A 19 12.70 6.37 -12.71
C THR A 19 13.66 7.23 -13.54
N LYS A 20 13.10 8.01 -14.47
CA LYS A 20 13.90 8.91 -15.32
C LYS A 20 14.49 10.08 -14.54
N LYS A 21 13.70 10.69 -13.65
CA LYS A 21 14.09 11.86 -12.86
C LYS A 21 15.19 11.53 -11.87
N ASP A 22 15.04 10.43 -11.14
CA ASP A 22 15.92 10.06 -10.04
C ASP A 22 17.11 9.20 -10.52
N GLY A 23 17.06 8.70 -11.76
CA GLY A 23 18.14 7.94 -12.39
C GLY A 23 18.29 6.51 -11.88
N VAL A 24 17.29 6.00 -11.14
CA VAL A 24 17.28 4.70 -10.48
C VAL A 24 15.92 4.02 -10.71
N PRO A 25 15.83 2.68 -10.73
CA PRO A 25 14.54 2.00 -10.82
C PRO A 25 13.59 2.42 -9.71
N VAL A 26 12.33 2.68 -10.09
CA VAL A 26 11.23 2.98 -9.17
C VAL A 26 10.16 1.91 -9.34
N HIS A 27 9.54 1.51 -8.23
CA HIS A 27 8.50 0.49 -8.20
C HIS A 27 7.31 0.97 -7.38
N TYR A 28 6.10 0.81 -7.90
CA TYR A 28 4.89 1.03 -7.10
C TYR A 28 4.71 -0.12 -6.11
N VAL A 29 4.41 0.22 -4.86
CA VAL A 29 4.30 -0.74 -3.75
C VAL A 29 2.83 -0.92 -3.37
N CYS A 30 2.19 0.16 -2.93
CA CYS A 30 0.81 0.13 -2.47
C CYS A 30 0.25 1.55 -2.32
N THR A 31 -1.07 1.65 -2.16
CA THR A 31 -1.72 2.85 -1.64
C THR A 31 -2.07 2.62 -0.17
N SER A 32 -1.57 3.43 0.75
CA SER A 32 -1.82 3.27 2.19
C SER A 32 -1.75 4.60 2.94
N ASP A 33 -2.47 4.72 4.05
CA ASP A 33 -2.14 5.68 5.12
C ASP A 33 -0.73 5.40 5.65
N LEU A 34 -0.09 6.46 6.15
CA LEU A 34 1.15 6.41 6.94
C LEU A 34 0.82 6.81 8.38
N ASP A 35 1.41 7.90 8.87
CA ASP A 35 1.24 8.37 10.25
C ASP A 35 -0.10 9.13 10.44
N GLU A 36 -0.60 9.74 9.36
CA GLU A 36 -1.89 10.43 9.32
C GLU A 36 -3.00 9.46 8.85
N SER A 37 -4.11 9.44 9.60
CA SER A 37 -5.29 8.64 9.26
C SER A 37 -6.07 9.30 8.14
N ASP A 38 -6.67 8.49 7.26
CA ASP A 38 -7.61 8.93 6.22
C ASP A 38 -6.97 9.84 5.17
N ARG A 39 -5.66 9.63 4.95
CA ARG A 39 -4.87 10.30 3.93
C ARG A 39 -4.00 9.26 3.24
N PRO A 40 -4.58 8.48 2.32
CA PRO A 40 -3.81 7.47 1.62
C PRO A 40 -2.75 8.12 0.72
N PHE A 41 -1.58 7.50 0.65
CA PHE A 41 -0.48 7.87 -0.24
C PHE A 41 -0.24 6.73 -1.21
N ASP A 42 -0.01 7.03 -2.48
CA ASP A 42 0.58 6.07 -3.42
C ASP A 42 2.08 5.96 -3.13
N ILE A 43 2.49 4.83 -2.57
CA ILE A 43 3.84 4.58 -2.07
C ILE A 43 4.64 3.87 -3.14
N TYR A 44 5.84 4.39 -3.36
CA TYR A 44 6.83 3.90 -4.31
C TYR A 44 8.15 3.62 -3.60
N TYR A 45 8.89 2.64 -4.11
CA TYR A 45 10.20 2.21 -3.64
C TYR A 45 11.27 2.49 -4.72
N ARG A 46 12.49 2.80 -4.28
CA ARG A 46 13.70 2.90 -5.10
C ARG A 46 14.68 1.84 -4.67
N ASP A 47 15.38 1.19 -5.61
CA ASP A 47 16.40 0.19 -5.29
C ASP A 47 17.62 0.77 -4.55
N THR A 48 17.86 2.06 -4.72
CA THR A 48 18.92 2.81 -4.02
C THR A 48 18.32 4.06 -3.38
N PRO A 49 18.83 4.49 -2.22
CA PRO A 49 18.25 5.62 -1.51
C PRO A 49 18.39 6.90 -2.34
N HIS A 50 17.40 7.80 -2.24
CA HIS A 50 17.44 9.07 -2.96
C HIS A 50 18.72 9.85 -2.62
N PRO A 51 19.47 10.37 -3.61
CA PRO A 51 20.81 10.92 -3.41
C PRO A 51 20.85 12.11 -2.44
N GLU A 52 19.77 12.89 -2.37
CA GLU A 52 19.70 14.07 -1.50
C GLU A 52 18.99 13.83 -0.17
N HIS A 53 18.07 12.86 -0.11
CA HIS A 53 17.12 12.71 1.00
C HIS A 53 17.33 11.40 1.77
N ASN A 54 18.13 10.49 1.23
CA ASN A 54 18.52 9.23 1.82
C ASN A 54 17.33 8.37 2.29
N ASN A 55 16.29 8.32 1.45
CA ASN A 55 15.10 7.49 1.63
C ASN A 55 14.90 6.54 0.45
N PHE A 56 14.41 5.34 0.75
CA PHE A 56 14.05 4.35 -0.27
C PHE A 56 12.59 4.54 -0.70
N TYR A 57 11.72 4.91 0.23
CA TYR A 57 10.30 5.06 -0.02
C TYR A 57 9.85 6.52 -0.11
N PHE A 58 8.95 6.79 -1.04
CA PHE A 58 8.25 8.07 -1.13
C PHE A 58 6.76 7.86 -1.40
N GLY A 59 5.95 8.75 -0.87
CA GLY A 59 4.50 8.77 -1.06
C GLY A 59 4.08 9.92 -1.96
N LEU A 60 3.09 9.68 -2.82
CA LEU A 60 2.39 10.71 -3.58
C LEU A 60 0.95 10.80 -3.13
N TYR A 61 0.43 12.01 -3.00
CA TYR A 61 -0.95 12.26 -2.62
C TYR A 61 -1.42 13.58 -3.24
N THR A 62 -2.72 13.80 -3.22
CA THR A 62 -3.32 15.07 -3.61
C THR A 62 -3.61 15.91 -2.36
N ASP A 63 -3.22 17.18 -2.36
CA ASP A 63 -3.62 18.11 -1.29
C ASP A 63 -5.04 18.66 -1.48
N ASP A 64 -5.51 19.50 -0.55
CA ASP A 64 -6.85 20.09 -0.60
C ASP A 64 -7.07 21.04 -1.80
N GLU A 65 -5.99 21.43 -2.49
CA GLU A 65 -6.00 22.28 -3.68
C GLU A 65 -5.85 21.48 -4.99
N ASP A 66 -6.04 20.16 -4.95
CA ASP A 66 -5.91 19.23 -6.08
C ASP A 66 -4.48 19.19 -6.70
N ARG A 67 -3.46 19.48 -5.89
CA ARG A 67 -2.05 19.42 -6.32
C ARG A 67 -1.42 18.10 -5.92
N MET A 68 -0.64 17.51 -6.82
CA MET A 68 0.19 16.36 -6.50
C MET A 68 1.35 16.80 -5.60
N MET A 69 1.43 16.18 -4.43
CA MET A 69 2.46 16.39 -3.42
C MET A 69 3.30 15.13 -3.26
N ILE A 70 4.53 15.29 -2.76
CA ILE A 70 5.46 14.20 -2.46
C ILE A 70 5.93 14.27 -1.00
N CYS A 71 5.99 13.12 -0.34
CA CYS A 71 6.50 12.98 1.02
C CYS A 71 7.44 11.77 1.17
N LYS A 72 8.18 11.74 2.27
CA LYS A 72 8.95 10.56 2.69
C LYS A 72 8.00 9.48 3.21
N ALA A 73 8.26 8.21 2.88
CA ALA A 73 7.34 7.11 3.22
C ALA A 73 8.02 5.87 3.80
N ASP A 74 9.26 5.94 4.29
CA ASP A 74 9.98 4.74 4.79
C ASP A 74 9.31 4.12 6.03
N THR A 75 8.45 4.86 6.73
CA THR A 75 7.66 4.30 7.84
C THR A 75 6.70 3.20 7.38
N ILE A 76 6.48 3.03 6.07
CA ILE A 76 5.64 1.97 5.52
C ILE A 76 6.05 0.56 5.97
N GLU A 77 7.35 0.30 6.12
CA GLU A 77 7.87 -1.01 6.55
C GLU A 77 7.50 -1.36 8.00
N ASN A 78 7.13 -0.36 8.81
CA ASN A 78 6.72 -0.58 10.19
C ASN A 78 5.26 -1.06 10.30
N TYR A 79 4.48 -0.95 9.21
CA TYR A 79 3.05 -1.28 9.24
C TYR A 79 2.78 -2.71 8.78
N THR A 80 1.80 -3.36 9.44
CA THR A 80 1.22 -4.63 9.02
C THR A 80 -0.03 -4.39 8.21
N PHE A 81 -0.30 -5.22 7.21
CA PHE A 81 -1.48 -5.21 6.34
C PHE A 81 -2.32 -6.46 6.57
N GLY A 82 -3.61 -6.29 6.79
CA GLY A 82 -4.58 -7.39 6.67
C GLY A 82 -5.05 -7.48 5.22
N LEU A 83 -4.95 -8.67 4.63
CA LEU A 83 -5.44 -8.95 3.29
C LEU A 83 -6.46 -10.08 3.33
N ILE A 84 -7.47 -9.98 2.48
CA ILE A 84 -8.46 -11.04 2.23
C ILE A 84 -8.46 -11.43 0.75
N SER A 85 -8.83 -12.67 0.46
CA SER A 85 -8.98 -13.14 -0.92
C SER A 85 -10.18 -12.50 -1.62
N ASP A 86 -9.96 -12.06 -2.86
CA ASP A 86 -10.96 -11.61 -3.82
C ASP A 86 -10.69 -12.38 -5.12
N GLU A 87 -11.42 -13.48 -5.36
CA GLU A 87 -11.11 -14.46 -6.41
C GLU A 87 -9.67 -15.02 -6.29
N ASP A 88 -8.85 -14.84 -7.32
CA ASP A 88 -7.43 -15.25 -7.37
C ASP A 88 -6.47 -14.13 -6.89
N LYS A 89 -7.00 -13.01 -6.36
CA LYS A 89 -6.23 -11.84 -5.94
C LYS A 89 -6.41 -11.56 -4.45
N TRP A 90 -5.60 -10.64 -3.94
CA TRP A 90 -5.71 -10.12 -2.59
C TRP A 90 -6.15 -8.67 -2.59
N VAL A 91 -7.01 -8.30 -1.65
CA VAL A 91 -7.41 -6.91 -1.39
C VAL A 91 -7.11 -6.54 0.05
N TYR A 92 -6.96 -5.25 0.29
CA TYR A 92 -6.66 -4.68 1.61
C TYR A 92 -7.31 -3.31 1.74
N SER A 93 -7.56 -2.89 2.97
CA SER A 93 -8.03 -1.55 3.31
C SER A 93 -6.87 -0.54 3.27
N ARG A 94 -6.98 0.51 2.46
CA ARG A 94 -5.92 1.51 2.23
C ARG A 94 -5.81 2.53 3.35
N SER A 95 -6.91 2.88 4.00
CA SER A 95 -6.96 3.85 5.09
C SER A 95 -7.87 3.37 6.22
N HIS A 96 -7.88 4.10 7.34
CA HIS A 96 -8.71 3.74 8.49
C HIS A 96 -10.20 3.55 8.12
N HIS A 97 -10.76 4.42 7.27
CA HIS A 97 -12.13 4.32 6.78
C HIS A 97 -12.23 3.92 5.30
N ASP A 98 -11.51 2.87 4.88
CA ASP A 98 -11.61 2.27 3.54
C ASP A 98 -12.23 0.87 3.66
N PHE A 99 -13.58 0.82 3.71
CA PHE A 99 -14.33 -0.43 3.71
C PHE A 99 -14.27 -1.09 2.33
N VAL A 100 -13.55 -2.20 2.22
CA VAL A 100 -13.39 -2.94 0.97
C VAL A 100 -14.21 -4.22 1.02
N GLU A 101 -15.24 -4.27 0.18
CA GLU A 101 -16.14 -5.42 0.03
C GLU A 101 -15.69 -6.33 -1.13
N THR A 102 -15.92 -7.63 -0.93
CA THR A 102 -15.68 -8.75 -1.85
C THR A 102 -16.89 -9.69 -1.77
N ASP A 103 -16.99 -10.66 -2.67
CA ASP A 103 -18.07 -11.65 -2.64
C ASP A 103 -18.07 -12.51 -1.35
N SER A 104 -16.90 -12.67 -0.71
CA SER A 104 -16.75 -13.47 0.52
C SER A 104 -16.97 -12.65 1.80
N GLY A 105 -17.06 -11.33 1.71
CA GLY A 105 -17.09 -10.45 2.88
C GLY A 105 -16.28 -9.18 2.70
N TYR A 106 -15.73 -8.63 3.79
CA TYR A 106 -15.07 -7.32 3.77
C TYR A 106 -13.80 -7.24 4.62
N ILE A 107 -12.98 -6.23 4.35
CA ILE A 107 -11.81 -5.80 5.13
C ILE A 107 -11.84 -4.28 5.34
N ASP A 108 -11.50 -3.81 6.54
CA ASP A 108 -11.51 -2.39 6.94
C ASP A 108 -10.47 -2.10 8.02
N GLY A 109 -10.19 -0.82 8.27
CA GLY A 109 -9.37 -0.34 9.39
C GLY A 109 -7.96 0.12 9.03
N GLY A 110 -7.56 0.01 7.76
CA GLY A 110 -6.25 0.45 7.30
C GLY A 110 -5.13 0.00 8.22
N ARG A 111 -4.22 0.93 8.56
CA ARG A 111 -3.08 0.69 9.46
C ARG A 111 -3.43 0.84 10.95
N ARG A 112 -4.69 1.15 11.30
CA ARG A 112 -5.14 1.29 12.70
C ARG A 112 -5.51 -0.04 13.34
N PHE A 113 -6.22 -0.89 12.59
CA PHE A 113 -6.60 -2.23 13.00
C PHE A 113 -6.95 -3.07 11.76
N ILE A 114 -7.05 -4.38 11.94
CA ILE A 114 -7.50 -5.32 10.91
C ILE A 114 -8.90 -5.79 11.30
N LYS A 115 -9.93 -5.35 10.56
CA LYS A 115 -11.31 -5.79 10.77
C LYS A 115 -11.82 -6.49 9.51
N ARG A 116 -12.10 -7.78 9.63
CA ARG A 116 -12.75 -8.57 8.58
C ARG A 116 -14.09 -9.15 9.02
N GLY A 117 -14.98 -9.41 8.07
CA GLY A 117 -16.28 -10.04 8.29
C GLY A 117 -16.86 -10.62 7.02
N GLY A 118 -17.95 -11.39 7.12
CA GLY A 118 -18.59 -12.10 6.00
C GLY A 118 -18.55 -13.62 6.17
N GLU A 119 -18.48 -14.34 5.06
CA GLU A 119 -18.41 -15.81 4.99
C GLU A 119 -16.98 -16.28 5.29
N LEU A 120 -16.58 -16.21 6.57
CA LEU A 120 -15.20 -16.41 6.99
C LEU A 120 -14.63 -17.80 6.63
N ASP A 121 -15.47 -18.82 6.51
CA ASP A 121 -15.07 -20.18 6.13
C ASP A 121 -14.53 -20.26 4.70
N ASN A 122 -14.97 -19.35 3.82
CA ASN A 122 -14.56 -19.30 2.41
C ASN A 122 -13.64 -18.11 2.10
N GLN A 123 -13.30 -17.30 3.11
CA GLN A 123 -12.47 -16.11 2.96
C GLN A 123 -11.06 -16.40 3.47
N LYS A 124 -10.11 -16.61 2.55
CA LYS A 124 -8.69 -16.68 2.93
C LYS A 124 -8.25 -15.31 3.43
N HIS A 125 -7.41 -15.31 4.46
CA HIS A 125 -6.86 -14.09 5.02
C HIS A 125 -5.40 -14.29 5.37
N ILE A 126 -4.62 -13.22 5.26
CA ILE A 126 -3.21 -13.20 5.65
C ILE A 126 -2.87 -11.85 6.28
N VAL A 127 -1.80 -11.85 7.07
CA VAL A 127 -1.15 -10.63 7.54
C VAL A 127 0.20 -10.51 6.85
N ALA A 128 0.46 -9.38 6.22
CA ALA A 128 1.69 -9.11 5.50
C ALA A 128 2.35 -7.81 5.96
N LYS A 129 3.61 -7.62 5.56
CA LYS A 129 4.36 -6.37 5.69
C LYS A 129 4.97 -5.99 4.35
N VAL A 130 5.36 -4.74 4.20
CA VAL A 130 6.21 -4.30 3.10
C VAL A 130 7.67 -4.41 3.56
N VAL A 131 8.51 -5.03 2.75
CA VAL A 131 9.97 -5.10 2.92
C VAL A 131 10.59 -4.94 1.54
N ASP A 132 11.54 -4.03 1.39
CA ASP A 132 12.24 -3.77 0.11
C ASP A 132 11.28 -3.63 -1.09
N GLY A 133 10.20 -2.88 -0.91
CA GLY A 133 9.22 -2.56 -1.95
C GLY A 133 8.23 -3.68 -2.26
N VAL A 134 8.25 -4.82 -1.55
CA VAL A 134 7.37 -5.96 -1.82
C VAL A 134 6.60 -6.42 -0.58
N PHE A 135 5.41 -6.97 -0.80
CA PHE A 135 4.63 -7.61 0.27
C PHE A 135 5.21 -8.98 0.63
N VAL A 136 5.50 -9.17 1.91
CA VAL A 136 5.95 -10.43 2.51
C VAL A 136 5.01 -10.86 3.62
N THR A 137 4.70 -12.14 3.70
CA THR A 137 3.95 -12.74 4.81
C THR A 137 4.93 -13.33 5.81
N GLY A 138 4.71 -13.07 7.11
CA GLY A 138 5.32 -13.91 8.14
C GLY A 138 4.63 -15.27 8.16
N GLU A 139 5.31 -16.33 8.57
CA GLU A 139 4.68 -17.62 8.83
C GLU A 139 3.44 -17.42 9.72
N GLU A 140 2.33 -18.06 9.34
CA GLU A 140 1.01 -17.93 9.95
C GLU A 140 1.14 -18.05 11.48
N THR A 141 0.86 -16.97 12.23
CA THR A 141 0.55 -17.13 13.64
C THR A 141 -0.86 -17.71 13.72
N GLU A 142 -0.91 -19.02 13.94
CA GLU A 142 -2.08 -19.81 14.33
C GLU A 142 -2.93 -19.14 15.43
#